data_AF-A0A1R3IGM3-F1
#
_entry.id   AF-A0A1R3IGM3-F1
#
_cell.length_a   1.000
_cell.length_b   1.000
_cell.length_c   1.000
_cell.angle_alpha   90.00
_cell.angle_beta   90.00
_cell.angle_gamma   90.00
#
_symmetry.space_group_name_H-M   'P 1'
#
loop_
_entity.id
_entity.type
_entity.pdbx_description
1 polymer ?
#
loop_
_entity_poly.entity_id
_entity_poly.type
_entity_poly.pdbx_seq_one_letter_code
_entity_poly.pdbx_strand_id
1 'polypeptide(L)'
;MDELACFVPGMLALGSFGYDPGEAEKFLALAEELAWTCYNFYESTPTKLAGESYSFHTGKDMTPNTSWNILRPETVESLFYLWRLTGNKTYQEWGWNIFQAFERNSRIETGYVGLKDVNTGIKDNMMQSFFLAETLKYLYLLFSPPSVIPLDEWVFNTEAHPLRIVTRSSVD
;
A
#
# COMPACT_ATOMS: atom_id res chain seq x y z
N MET A 1 -3.08 -14.35 5.55
CA MET A 1 -3.42 -13.04 4.99
C MET A 1 -2.41 -12.78 3.89
N ASP A 2 -2.91 -12.55 2.69
CA ASP A 2 -2.06 -12.24 1.54
C ASP A 2 -1.69 -10.76 1.57
N GLU A 3 -0.55 -10.39 0.98
CA GLU A 3 -0.16 -8.98 0.83
C GLU A 3 -1.21 -8.21 0.01
N LEU A 4 -1.89 -8.90 -0.91
CA LEU A 4 -3.11 -8.43 -1.59
C LEU A 4 -4.15 -7.85 -0.64
N ALA A 5 -4.32 -8.38 0.57
CA ALA A 5 -5.31 -7.87 1.53
C ALA A 5 -4.92 -6.51 2.13
N CYS A 6 -3.70 -6.03 1.90
CA CYS A 6 -3.22 -4.74 2.37
C CYS A 6 -3.76 -3.54 1.59
N PHE A 7 -4.66 -3.74 0.61
CA PHE A 7 -5.46 -2.65 0.02
C PHE A 7 -6.61 -2.19 0.96
N VAL A 8 -7.04 -3.09 1.86
CA VAL A 8 -8.20 -2.88 2.75
C VAL A 8 -8.06 -1.65 3.67
N PRO A 9 -6.90 -1.35 4.29
CA PRO A 9 -6.75 -0.13 5.07
C PRO A 9 -7.10 1.14 4.27
N GLY A 10 -6.58 1.28 3.05
CA GLY A 10 -6.89 2.41 2.17
C GLY A 10 -8.37 2.47 1.80
N MET A 11 -8.97 1.31 1.48
CA MET A 11 -10.40 1.18 1.20
C MET A 11 -11.27 1.63 2.39
N LEU A 12 -10.94 1.18 3.60
CA LEU A 12 -11.67 1.54 4.83
C LEU A 12 -11.52 3.02 5.16
N ALA A 13 -10.30 3.55 5.08
CA ALA A 13 -10.03 4.97 5.32
C ALA A 13 -10.82 5.85 4.36
N LEU A 14 -10.78 5.53 3.05
CA LEU A 14 -11.52 6.25 2.02
C LEU A 14 -13.04 6.19 2.23
N GLY A 15 -13.57 5.01 2.57
CA GLY A 15 -15.00 4.82 2.82
C GLY A 15 -15.53 5.47 4.09
N SER A 16 -14.66 5.74 5.08
CA SER A 16 -15.08 6.24 6.40
C SER A 16 -15.85 7.57 6.34
N PHE A 17 -15.54 8.44 5.38
CA PHE A 17 -16.20 9.75 5.19
C PHE A 17 -17.66 9.66 4.74
N GLY A 18 -18.12 8.49 4.30
CA GLY A 18 -19.52 8.26 3.93
C GLY A 18 -20.45 7.92 5.09
N TYR A 19 -19.91 7.76 6.31
CA TYR A 19 -20.63 7.30 7.49
C TYR A 19 -20.79 8.37 8.57
N ASP A 20 -21.70 8.13 9.53
CA ASP A 20 -21.85 8.98 10.70
C ASP A 20 -20.56 9.02 11.53
N PRO A 21 -20.27 10.11 12.28
CA PRO A 21 -18.97 10.32 12.92
C PRO A 21 -18.46 9.15 13.79
N GLY A 22 -19.36 8.51 14.55
CA GLY A 22 -19.00 7.38 15.41
C GLY A 22 -18.72 6.08 14.67
N GLU A 23 -19.20 5.91 13.44
CA GLU A 23 -18.86 4.79 12.56
C GLU A 23 -17.61 5.10 11.75
N ALA A 24 -17.47 6.33 11.26
CA ALA A 24 -16.27 6.81 10.58
C ALA A 24 -15.02 6.62 11.44
N GLU A 25 -15.09 6.96 12.73
CA GLU A 25 -13.99 6.75 13.68
C GLU A 25 -13.61 5.26 13.82
N LYS A 26 -14.58 4.35 13.85
CA LYS A 26 -14.32 2.90 13.93
C LYS A 26 -13.64 2.37 12.68
N PHE A 27 -14.09 2.80 11.50
CA PHE A 27 -13.47 2.40 10.24
C PHE A 27 -12.05 2.93 10.11
N LEU A 28 -11.82 4.18 10.51
CA LEU A 28 -10.50 4.77 10.49
C LEU A 28 -9.57 4.06 11.48
N ALA A 29 -10.00 3.82 12.72
CA ALA A 29 -9.20 3.08 13.69
C ALA A 29 -8.84 1.67 13.20
N LEU A 30 -9.79 0.95 12.58
CA LEU A 30 -9.51 -0.35 11.97
C LEU A 30 -8.51 -0.23 10.80
N ALA A 31 -8.63 0.80 9.97
CA ALA A 31 -7.69 1.04 8.88
C ALA A 31 -6.27 1.28 9.40
N GLU A 32 -6.11 2.09 10.46
CA GLU A 32 -4.80 2.38 11.06
C GLU A 32 -4.11 1.11 11.60
N GLU A 33 -4.86 0.26 12.32
CA GLU A 33 -4.34 -1.01 12.87
C GLU A 33 -3.98 -2.03 11.79
N LEU A 34 -4.79 -2.12 10.73
CA LEU A 34 -4.49 -2.99 9.59
C LEU A 34 -3.29 -2.47 8.79
N ALA A 35 -3.16 -1.15 8.60
CA ALA A 35 -1.98 -0.58 7.95
C ALA A 35 -0.71 -0.79 8.76
N TRP A 36 -0.78 -0.68 10.08
CA TRP A 36 0.33 -1.06 10.97
C TRP A 36 0.73 -2.52 10.78
N THR A 37 -0.25 -3.43 10.71
CA THR A 37 0.01 -4.86 10.45
C THR A 37 0.69 -5.08 9.10
N CYS A 38 0.20 -4.44 8.04
CA CYS A 38 0.77 -4.51 6.70
C CYS A 38 2.20 -3.94 6.64
N TYR A 39 2.47 -2.82 7.32
CA TYR A 39 3.83 -2.30 7.43
C TYR A 39 4.78 -3.29 8.16
N ASN A 40 4.28 -4.01 9.17
CA ASN A 40 5.06 -5.04 9.85
C ASN A 40 5.36 -6.26 8.98
N PHE A 41 4.62 -6.51 7.89
CA PHE A 41 5.02 -7.50 6.88
C PHE A 41 6.36 -7.15 6.27
N TYR A 42 6.61 -5.87 5.99
CA TYR A 42 7.89 -5.38 5.48
C TYR A 42 8.95 -5.42 6.59
N GLU A 43 8.64 -4.91 7.78
CA GLU A 43 9.64 -4.80 8.86
C GLU A 43 10.12 -6.16 9.39
N SER A 44 9.31 -7.21 9.28
CA SER A 44 9.64 -8.55 9.77
C SER A 44 10.68 -9.30 8.92
N THR A 45 11.01 -8.82 7.72
CA THR A 45 11.93 -9.51 6.81
C THR A 45 13.32 -8.85 6.75
N PRO A 46 14.40 -9.61 6.50
CA PRO A 46 15.75 -9.05 6.33
C PRO A 46 15.86 -8.02 5.21
N THR A 47 15.18 -8.23 4.08
CA THR A 47 15.20 -7.32 2.93
C THR A 47 14.38 -6.06 3.15
N LYS A 48 13.50 -6.05 4.17
CA LYS A 48 12.49 -5.02 4.40
C LYS A 48 11.46 -4.92 3.27
N LEU A 49 11.21 -6.04 2.59
CA LEU A 49 10.14 -6.23 1.61
C LEU A 49 9.20 -7.34 2.10
N ALA A 50 7.89 -7.14 1.96
CA ALA A 50 6.91 -8.15 2.35
C ALA A 50 6.93 -9.37 1.43
N GLY A 51 6.75 -10.56 1.99
CA GLY A 51 6.40 -11.76 1.22
C GLY A 51 4.93 -11.74 0.78
N GLU A 52 4.53 -12.72 -0.03
CA GLU A 52 3.17 -12.78 -0.58
C GLU A 52 2.09 -13.10 0.46
N SER A 53 2.38 -13.92 1.46
CA SER A 53 1.35 -14.28 2.46
C SER A 53 1.90 -14.61 3.83
N TYR A 54 1.11 -14.29 4.85
CA TYR A 54 1.46 -14.41 6.26
C TYR A 54 0.42 -15.21 7.05
N SER A 55 0.89 -16.01 8.01
CA SER A 55 0.06 -16.68 9.02
C SER A 55 0.18 -16.00 10.38
N PHE A 56 -0.94 -16.00 11.10
CA PHE A 56 -1.04 -15.50 12.46
C PHE A 56 -1.47 -16.63 13.38
N HIS A 57 -0.78 -16.77 14.51
CA HIS A 57 -1.13 -17.73 15.54
C HIS A 57 -1.17 -17.03 16.89
N THR A 58 -2.20 -17.29 17.68
CA THR A 58 -2.37 -16.68 19.00
C THR A 58 -1.11 -16.88 19.86
N GLY A 59 -0.55 -15.79 20.37
CA GLY A 59 0.64 -15.80 21.22
C GLY A 59 1.97 -16.01 20.49
N LYS A 60 2.00 -15.90 19.15
CA LYS A 60 3.23 -15.95 18.35
C LYS A 60 3.30 -14.75 17.40
N ASP A 61 4.52 -14.40 17.01
CA ASP A 61 4.75 -13.42 15.95
C ASP A 61 4.23 -13.92 14.60
N MET A 62 3.93 -12.99 13.70
CA MET A 62 3.54 -13.30 12.32
C MET A 62 4.66 -14.07 11.61
N THR A 63 4.27 -15.00 10.73
CA THR A 63 5.24 -15.80 9.97
C THR A 63 4.91 -15.76 8.49
N PRO A 64 5.90 -15.53 7.59
CA PRO A 64 5.66 -15.62 6.16
C PRO A 64 5.41 -17.08 5.76
N ASN A 65 4.30 -17.35 5.08
CA ASN A 65 4.00 -18.65 4.47
C ASN A 65 4.64 -18.74 3.09
N THR A 66 4.47 -17.67 2.30
CA THR A 66 4.97 -17.55 0.94
C THR A 66 5.87 -16.33 0.88
N SER A 67 7.15 -16.54 0.61
CA SER A 67 8.18 -15.51 0.82
C SER A 67 8.61 -14.77 -0.44
N TRP A 68 8.03 -15.04 -1.61
CA TRP A 68 8.34 -14.23 -2.80
C TRP A 68 7.70 -12.84 -2.70
N ASN A 69 8.31 -11.87 -3.36
CA ASN A 69 7.80 -10.50 -3.52
C ASN A 69 7.81 -10.15 -5.00
N ILE A 70 6.68 -9.75 -5.57
CA ILE A 70 6.60 -9.38 -7.00
C ILE A 70 6.38 -7.89 -7.21
N LEU A 71 6.87 -7.04 -6.29
CA LEU A 71 6.80 -5.57 -6.38
C LEU A 71 5.39 -4.97 -6.21
N ARG A 72 4.57 -5.65 -5.43
CA ARG A 72 3.17 -5.32 -5.16
C ARG A 72 2.93 -3.92 -4.56
N PRO A 73 1.81 -3.26 -4.89
CA PRO A 73 1.50 -1.90 -4.44
C PRO A 73 0.66 -1.79 -3.16
N GLU A 74 -0.04 -2.84 -2.73
CA GLU A 74 -1.23 -2.73 -1.88
C GLU A 74 -0.95 -2.03 -0.54
N THR A 75 0.21 -2.31 0.06
CA THR A 75 0.62 -1.59 1.27
C THR A 75 0.86 -0.10 1.01
N VAL A 76 1.60 0.28 -0.04
CA VAL A 76 1.87 1.70 -0.33
C VAL A 76 0.64 2.46 -0.83
N GLU A 77 -0.30 1.78 -1.48
CA GLU A 77 -1.64 2.30 -1.79
C GLU A 77 -2.37 2.74 -0.51
N SER A 78 -2.43 1.85 0.48
CA SER A 78 -3.06 2.13 1.76
C SER A 78 -2.40 3.29 2.51
N LEU A 79 -1.07 3.37 2.50
CA LEU A 79 -0.33 4.48 3.10
C LEU A 79 -0.66 5.82 2.42
N PHE A 80 -0.81 5.83 1.10
CA PHE A 80 -1.23 7.02 0.36
C PHE A 80 -2.60 7.54 0.83
N TYR A 81 -3.62 6.68 0.90
CA TYR A 81 -4.94 7.09 1.36
C TYR A 81 -4.92 7.57 2.81
N LEU A 82 -4.29 6.82 3.72
CA LEU A 82 -4.21 7.20 5.13
C LEU A 82 -3.50 8.54 5.32
N TRP A 83 -2.39 8.78 4.61
CA TRP A 83 -1.73 10.08 4.64
C TRP A 83 -2.62 11.22 4.14
N ARG A 84 -3.30 11.05 3.00
CA ARG A 84 -4.19 12.08 2.43
C ARG A 84 -5.33 12.46 3.36
N LEU A 85 -5.87 11.47 4.09
CA LEU A 85 -7.08 11.62 4.87
C LEU A 85 -6.82 12.07 6.31
N THR A 86 -5.66 11.70 6.88
CA THR A 86 -5.31 12.01 8.28
C THR A 86 -4.25 13.09 8.43
N GLY A 87 -3.42 13.31 7.39
CA GLY A 87 -2.23 14.16 7.46
C GLY A 87 -1.10 13.58 8.32
N ASN A 88 -1.23 12.36 8.84
CA ASN A 88 -0.22 11.74 9.68
C ASN A 88 1.03 11.38 8.87
N LYS A 89 2.17 11.97 9.24
CA LYS A 89 3.43 11.83 8.51
C LYS A 89 4.10 10.47 8.68
N THR A 90 3.71 9.68 9.68
CA THR A 90 4.21 8.32 9.87
C THR A 90 4.05 7.47 8.61
N TYR A 91 2.94 7.63 7.87
CA TYR A 91 2.72 6.88 6.62
C TYR A 91 3.70 7.25 5.50
N GLN A 92 4.17 8.50 5.47
CA GLN A 92 5.23 8.92 4.55
C GLN A 92 6.57 8.32 4.96
N GLU A 93 6.87 8.25 6.26
CA GLU A 93 8.07 7.59 6.78
C GLU A 93 8.09 6.10 6.42
N TRP A 94 6.97 5.40 6.61
CA TRP A 94 6.81 4.00 6.24
C TRP A 94 6.96 3.79 4.73
N GLY A 95 6.31 4.62 3.91
CA GLY A 95 6.46 4.57 2.46
C GLY A 95 7.89 4.81 2.01
N TRP A 96 8.63 5.71 2.69
CA TRP A 96 10.04 5.96 2.41
C TRP A 96 10.90 4.74 2.74
N ASN A 97 10.66 4.08 3.87
CA ASN A 97 11.38 2.86 4.25
C ASN A 97 11.16 1.72 3.22
N ILE A 98 9.92 1.56 2.75
CA ILE A 98 9.57 0.60 1.69
C ILE A 98 10.28 0.95 0.38
N PHE A 99 10.25 2.21 -0.06
CA PHE A 99 10.95 2.64 -1.27
C PHE A 99 12.47 2.37 -1.17
N GLN A 100 13.09 2.70 -0.04
CA GLN A 100 14.49 2.41 0.21
C GLN A 100 14.80 0.90 0.18
N ALA A 101 13.86 0.05 0.60
CA ALA A 101 13.99 -1.40 0.49
C ALA A 101 13.95 -1.89 -0.96
N PHE A 102 13.06 -1.34 -1.81
CA PHE A 102 13.07 -1.61 -3.25
C PHE A 102 14.38 -1.15 -3.90
N GLU A 103 14.89 0.04 -3.56
CA GLU A 103 16.17 0.55 -4.08
C GLU A 103 17.35 -0.39 -3.76
N ARG A 104 17.38 -0.93 -2.53
CA ARG A 104 18.47 -1.82 -2.10
C ARG A 104 18.38 -3.22 -2.70
N ASN A 105 17.18 -3.79 -2.82
CA ASN A 105 17.01 -5.22 -3.07
C ASN A 105 16.50 -5.54 -4.49
N SER A 106 15.67 -4.67 -5.06
CA SER A 106 14.96 -4.92 -6.32
C SER A 106 15.59 -4.19 -7.51
N ARG A 107 16.30 -3.09 -7.29
CA ARG A 107 16.95 -2.34 -8.38
C ARG A 107 18.07 -3.15 -9.04
N ILE A 108 18.10 -3.12 -10.36
CA ILE A 108 19.18 -3.63 -11.21
C ILE A 108 19.57 -2.55 -12.22
N GLU A 109 20.61 -2.81 -13.03
CA GLU A 109 21.11 -1.83 -14.01
C GLU A 109 20.04 -1.37 -15.01
N THR A 110 19.13 -2.27 -15.40
CA THR A 110 18.15 -2.02 -16.46
C THR A 110 16.70 -1.86 -15.98
N GLY A 111 16.44 -1.81 -14.67
CA GLY A 111 15.09 -1.72 -14.12
C GLY A 111 14.96 -2.22 -12.68
N TYR A 112 13.80 -2.80 -12.37
CA TYR A 112 13.50 -3.41 -11.07
C TYR A 112 13.04 -4.84 -11.25
N VAL A 113 13.29 -5.69 -10.27
CA VAL A 113 12.84 -7.08 -10.27
C VAL A 113 12.32 -7.48 -8.90
N GLY A 114 11.37 -8.40 -8.87
CA GLY A 114 10.91 -8.99 -7.62
C GLY A 114 11.97 -9.91 -7.00
N LEU A 115 11.59 -10.61 -5.94
CA LEU A 115 12.40 -11.54 -5.19
C LEU A 115 11.72 -12.90 -5.14
N LYS A 116 12.48 -13.98 -5.37
CA LYS A 116 12.03 -15.36 -5.11
C LYS A 116 11.86 -15.64 -3.62
N ASP A 117 12.62 -14.94 -2.78
CA ASP A 117 12.53 -15.05 -1.32
C ASP A 117 13.06 -13.77 -0.64
N VAL A 118 12.17 -13.08 0.08
CA VAL A 118 12.46 -11.85 0.85
C VAL A 118 13.40 -12.07 2.02
N ASN A 119 13.69 -13.31 2.41
CA ASN A 119 14.69 -13.59 3.45
C ASN A 119 16.11 -13.63 2.87
N THR A 120 16.25 -14.06 1.62
CA THR A 120 17.56 -14.22 0.97
C THR A 120 17.91 -13.08 0.03
N GLY A 121 16.92 -12.34 -0.47
CA GLY A 121 17.13 -11.30 -1.48
C GLY A 121 17.45 -11.85 -2.87
N ILE A 122 17.28 -13.16 -3.10
CA ILE A 122 17.43 -13.75 -4.43
C ILE A 122 16.36 -13.15 -5.34
N LYS A 123 16.81 -12.47 -6.40
CA LYS A 123 15.96 -11.80 -7.38
C LYS A 123 15.17 -12.81 -8.22
N ASP A 124 13.89 -12.52 -8.45
CA ASP A 124 13.20 -13.03 -9.64
C ASP A 124 13.66 -12.21 -10.86
N ASN A 125 13.36 -12.61 -12.08
CA ASN A 125 13.85 -11.89 -13.27
C ASN A 125 12.69 -11.18 -13.98
N MET A 126 11.80 -10.55 -13.22
CA MET A 126 10.56 -9.99 -13.74
C MET A 126 10.22 -8.65 -13.09
N MET A 127 9.98 -7.65 -13.94
CA MET A 127 9.36 -6.40 -13.53
C MET A 127 7.88 -6.43 -13.89
N GLN A 128 7.02 -6.40 -12.89
CA GLN A 128 5.58 -6.35 -13.12
C GLN A 128 5.16 -4.97 -13.62
N SER A 129 4.15 -4.90 -14.49
CA SER A 129 3.61 -3.63 -14.99
C SER A 129 3.11 -2.73 -13.87
N PHE A 130 2.46 -3.33 -12.86
CA PHE A 130 1.92 -2.62 -11.70
C PHE A 130 3.00 -1.98 -10.83
N PHE A 131 4.28 -2.39 -10.92
CA PHE A 131 5.32 -1.64 -10.21
C PHE A 131 5.40 -0.19 -10.70
N LEU A 132 5.28 0.00 -12.01
CA LEU A 132 5.28 1.34 -12.62
C LEU A 132 3.91 1.99 -12.53
N ALA A 133 2.83 1.24 -12.79
CA ALA A 133 1.48 1.78 -12.77
C ALA A 133 1.02 2.15 -11.36
N GLU A 134 1.38 1.38 -10.35
CA GLU A 134 0.79 1.47 -9.01
C GLU A 134 1.85 1.81 -7.97
N THR A 135 2.83 0.96 -7.74
CA THR A 135 3.79 1.10 -6.62
C THR A 135 4.51 2.43 -6.66
N LEU A 136 5.11 2.78 -7.81
CA LEU A 136 5.80 4.06 -7.97
C LEU A 136 4.83 5.25 -8.02
N LYS A 137 3.60 5.07 -8.54
CA LYS A 137 2.59 6.13 -8.60
C LYS A 137 2.10 6.50 -7.20
N TYR A 138 1.74 5.51 -6.38
CA TYR A 138 1.32 5.74 -5.00
C TYR A 138 2.46 6.29 -4.15
N LEU A 139 3.69 5.80 -4.31
CA LEU A 139 4.87 6.42 -3.66
C LEU A 139 5.03 7.89 -4.08
N TYR A 140 4.92 8.20 -5.37
CA TYR A 140 4.98 9.59 -5.85
C TYR A 140 3.87 10.46 -5.24
N LEU A 141 2.63 9.96 -5.22
CA LEU A 141 1.48 10.70 -4.69
C LEU A 141 1.50 10.86 -3.17
N LEU A 142 2.05 9.88 -2.45
CA LEU A 142 2.28 9.90 -1.00
C LEU A 142 3.21 11.04 -0.58
N PHE A 143 4.18 11.40 -1.43
CA PHE A 143 5.10 12.53 -1.19
C PHE A 143 4.70 13.82 -1.95
N SER A 144 3.61 13.80 -2.71
CA SER A 144 3.09 14.97 -3.43
C SER A 144 2.04 15.71 -2.62
N PRO A 145 1.88 17.04 -2.76
CA PRO A 145 0.82 17.79 -2.08
C PRO A 145 -0.60 17.24 -2.36
N PRO A 146 -1.57 17.41 -1.43
CA PRO A 146 -2.96 16.96 -1.60
C PRO A 146 -3.68 17.48 -2.86
N SER A 147 -3.19 18.58 -3.45
CA SER A 147 -3.70 19.17 -4.68
C SER A 147 -3.33 18.39 -5.96
N VAL A 148 -2.35 17.48 -5.89
CA VAL A 148 -1.99 16.61 -7.01
C VAL A 148 -2.90 15.38 -6.97
N ILE A 149 -3.77 15.24 -7.97
CA ILE A 149 -4.85 14.22 -8.04
C ILE A 149 -5.71 14.24 -6.75
N PRO A 150 -6.56 15.28 -6.57
CA PRO A 150 -7.44 15.39 -5.40
C PRO A 150 -8.47 14.24 -5.34
N LEU A 151 -8.71 13.68 -4.15
CA LEU A 151 -9.61 12.53 -3.95
C LEU A 151 -11.11 12.89 -4.08
N ASP A 152 -11.44 14.17 -4.09
CA ASP A 152 -12.77 14.72 -4.37
C ASP A 152 -13.02 14.96 -5.87
N GLU A 153 -11.99 14.84 -6.72
CA GLU A 153 -12.09 14.96 -8.18
C GLU A 153 -11.80 13.66 -8.93
N TRP A 154 -11.03 12.74 -8.32
CA TRP A 154 -10.53 11.52 -8.95
C TRP A 154 -10.79 10.29 -8.09
N VAL A 155 -11.10 9.18 -8.75
CA VAL A 155 -11.15 7.84 -8.16
C VAL A 155 -10.18 6.93 -8.91
N PHE A 156 -9.37 6.18 -8.18
CA PHE A 156 -8.46 5.20 -8.79
C PHE A 156 -9.22 3.92 -9.11
N ASN A 157 -8.99 3.35 -10.30
CA ASN A 157 -9.34 1.95 -10.51
C ASN A 157 -8.36 1.04 -9.75
N THR A 158 -8.59 -0.28 -9.79
CA THR A 158 -7.76 -1.27 -9.07
C THR A 158 -6.34 -1.47 -9.64
N GLU A 159 -5.93 -0.71 -10.65
CA GLU A 159 -4.56 -0.69 -11.17
C GLU A 159 -3.98 0.75 -11.13
N ALA A 160 -4.40 1.51 -10.12
CA ALA A 160 -4.04 2.90 -9.87
C ALA A 160 -4.23 3.87 -11.06
N HIS A 161 -5.11 3.60 -12.02
CA HIS A 161 -5.45 4.56 -13.07
C HIS A 161 -6.53 5.53 -12.58
N PRO A 162 -6.22 6.85 -12.48
CA PRO A 162 -7.18 7.82 -11.99
C PRO A 162 -8.26 8.09 -13.05
N LEU A 163 -9.51 7.97 -12.65
CA LEU A 163 -10.71 8.28 -13.42
C LEU A 163 -11.38 9.50 -12.81
N ARG A 164 -11.77 10.47 -13.64
CA ARG A 164 -12.43 11.67 -13.17
C ARG A 164 -13.84 11.34 -12.67
N ILE A 165 -14.20 11.86 -11.50
CA ILE A 165 -15.53 11.66 -10.93
C ILE A 165 -16.57 12.33 -11.84
N VAL A 166 -17.60 11.57 -12.22
CA VAL A 166 -18.76 12.08 -12.96
C VAL A 166 -19.87 12.30 -11.94
N THR A 167 -20.18 13.57 -11.68
CA THR A 167 -21.30 13.92 -10.79
C THR A 167 -22.62 13.53 -11.46
N ARG A 168 -23.53 12.94 -10.68
CA ARG A 168 -24.90 12.74 -11.17
C ARG A 168 -25.53 14.12 -11.32
N SER A 169 -25.93 14.47 -12.54
CA SER A 169 -26.86 15.58 -12.75
C SER A 169 -28.12 15.26 -11.95
N SER A 170 -28.54 16.16 -11.07
CA SER A 170 -29.90 16.12 -10.53
C SER A 170 -30.84 16.18 -11.73
N VAL A 171 -31.51 15.08 -12.02
CA VAL A 171 -32.67 15.10 -12.91
C VAL A 171 -33.76 15.74 -12.05
N ASP A 172 -34.01 17.03 -12.30
CA ASP A 172 -35.23 17.72 -11.85
C ASP A 172 -36.47 17.04 -12.45
#